data_AF-A0A1T4XAW3-F1
#
_entry.id   AF-A0A1T4XAW3-F1
#
_cell.length_a   1.000
_cell.length_b   1.000
_cell.length_c   1.000
_cell.angle_alpha   90.00
_cell.angle_beta   90.00
_cell.angle_gamma   90.00
#
_symmetry.space_group_name_H-M   'P 1'
#
loop_
_entity.id
_entity.type
_entity.pdbx_description
1 polymer ?
#
loop_
_entity_poly.entity_id
_entity_poly.type
_entity_poly.pdbx_seq_one_letter_code
_entity_poly.pdbx_strand_id
1 'polypeptide(L)'
;MDSTILHFISQSAVPTGWEFWPFTSGTGESWLPLLARLAFLVAIFAVIAGFLRILHGPKGLLRDKELDAEAEELRRKELDELKREYERGDWSERQYLRHKRRIERS
;
A
#
# COMPACT_ATOMS: atom_id res chain seq x y z
N MET A 1 56.01 5.56 -31.94
CA MET A 1 55.14 4.95 -30.90
C MET A 1 54.45 6.11 -30.26
N ASP A 2 53.21 6.32 -30.71
CA ASP A 2 52.68 7.66 -30.85
C ASP A 2 51.82 8.01 -29.64
N SER A 3 52.08 9.18 -29.07
CA SER A 3 51.43 9.76 -27.89
C SER A 3 49.91 9.94 -28.05
N THR A 4 49.38 9.76 -29.25
CA THR A 4 47.95 9.73 -29.59
C THR A 4 47.20 8.54 -28.96
N ILE A 5 47.85 7.39 -28.74
CA ILE A 5 47.19 6.23 -28.10
C ILE A 5 46.99 6.46 -26.59
N LEU A 6 47.95 7.13 -25.94
CA LEU A 6 47.86 7.45 -24.51
C LEU A 6 46.79 8.51 -24.22
N HIS A 7 46.55 9.44 -25.14
CA HIS A 7 45.53 10.48 -24.96
C HIS A 7 44.09 9.94 -25.13
N PHE A 8 43.90 8.86 -25.91
CA PHE A 8 42.61 8.20 -26.11
C PHE A 8 42.14 7.42 -24.87
N ILE A 9 43.06 6.80 -24.13
CA ILE A 9 42.74 5.99 -22.94
C ILE A 9 42.33 6.87 -21.74
N SER A 10 42.74 8.15 -21.71
CA SER A 10 42.48 9.05 -20.58
C SER A 10 41.13 9.81 -20.63
N GLN A 11 40.31 9.63 -21.68
CA GLN A 11 39.13 10.46 -21.90
C GLN A 11 37.80 9.89 -21.34
N SER A 12 37.85 8.88 -20.46
CA SER A 12 36.66 8.24 -19.90
C SER A 12 36.13 8.85 -18.60
N ALA A 13 36.67 9.98 -18.14
CA ALA A 13 36.24 10.66 -16.91
C ALA A 13 35.40 11.93 -17.22
N VAL A 14 34.45 11.83 -18.15
CA VAL A 14 33.45 12.89 -18.32
C VAL A 14 32.38 12.65 -17.25
N PRO A 15 32.20 13.54 -16.26
CA PRO A 15 31.17 13.36 -15.24
C PRO A 15 29.81 13.33 -15.93
N THR A 16 29.19 12.17 -15.96
CA THR A 16 27.98 11.93 -16.77
C THR A 16 26.72 12.53 -16.14
N GLY A 17 26.85 13.17 -14.96
CA GLY A 17 25.73 13.69 -14.16
C GLY A 17 24.94 12.60 -13.43
N TRP A 18 25.08 11.34 -13.86
CA TRP A 18 24.47 10.17 -13.23
C TRP A 18 25.10 9.83 -11.88
N GLU A 19 26.31 10.30 -11.59
CA GLU A 19 27.02 10.11 -10.31
C GLU A 19 26.26 10.69 -9.11
N PHE A 20 25.43 11.73 -9.33
CA PHE A 20 24.61 12.34 -8.28
C PHE A 20 23.29 11.61 -8.02
N TRP A 21 22.96 10.62 -8.86
CA TRP A 21 21.76 9.84 -8.65
C TRP A 21 21.93 8.97 -7.39
N PRO A 22 20.96 8.94 -6.46
CA PRO A 22 21.12 8.29 -5.15
C PRO A 22 21.33 6.76 -5.25
N PHE A 23 21.21 6.19 -6.45
CA PHE A 23 21.41 4.77 -6.73
C PHE A 23 22.79 4.41 -7.30
N THR A 24 23.66 5.37 -7.59
CA THR A 24 25.00 5.03 -8.11
C THR A 24 26.00 4.76 -6.99
N SER A 25 26.98 3.90 -7.30
CA SER A 25 28.07 3.51 -6.42
C SER A 25 29.35 4.25 -6.81
N GLY A 26 29.33 5.58 -6.75
CA GLY A 26 30.54 6.38 -6.79
C GLY A 26 31.25 6.28 -5.44
N THR A 27 32.28 5.44 -5.37
CA THR A 27 33.34 5.34 -4.34
C THR A 27 33.07 5.98 -2.98
N GLY A 28 32.72 5.15 -1.99
CA GLY A 28 32.80 5.51 -0.58
C GLY A 28 31.76 4.78 0.25
N GLU A 29 32.22 4.05 1.26
CA GLU A 29 31.40 3.45 2.30
C GLU A 29 30.69 4.56 3.08
N SER A 30 29.55 5.01 2.56
CA SER A 30 28.79 6.14 3.07
C SER A 30 27.34 5.71 3.27
N TRP A 31 26.86 5.86 4.49
CA TRP A 31 25.50 5.53 4.91
C TRP A 31 24.44 6.50 4.34
N LEU A 32 24.88 7.67 3.88
CA LEU A 32 24.03 8.71 3.26
C LEU A 32 23.33 8.23 1.99
N PRO A 33 24.03 7.67 0.97
CA PRO A 33 23.40 7.04 -0.19
C PRO A 33 22.39 5.95 0.19
N LEU A 34 22.69 5.11 1.19
CA LEU A 34 21.79 4.06 1.65
C LEU A 34 20.48 4.66 2.19
N LEU A 35 20.58 5.68 3.04
CA LEU A 35 19.42 6.36 3.61
C LEU A 35 18.59 7.05 2.52
N ALA A 36 19.23 7.69 1.54
CA ALA A 36 18.55 8.32 0.41
C ALA A 36 17.75 7.32 -0.42
N ARG A 37 18.29 6.11 -0.66
CA ARG A 37 17.59 5.03 -1.34
C ARG A 37 16.36 4.56 -0.56
N LEU A 38 16.52 4.36 0.76
CA LEU A 38 15.40 3.94 1.62
C LEU A 38 14.31 5.00 1.69
N ALA A 39 14.68 6.28 1.87
CA ALA A 39 13.74 7.38 1.89
C ALA A 39 12.98 7.50 0.57
N PHE A 40 13.68 7.36 -0.58
CA PHE A 40 13.05 7.39 -1.88
C PHE A 40 12.10 6.21 -2.11
N LEU A 41 12.49 5.00 -1.67
CA LEU A 41 11.64 3.82 -1.74
C LEU A 41 10.35 4.04 -0.93
N VAL A 42 10.47 4.50 0.31
CA VAL A 42 9.33 4.83 1.18
C VAL A 42 8.46 5.92 0.55
N ALA A 43 9.06 6.94 -0.06
CA ALA A 43 8.33 7.99 -0.75
C ALA A 43 7.48 7.44 -1.92
N ILE A 44 8.06 6.57 -2.75
CA ILE A 44 7.31 5.90 -3.83
C ILE A 44 6.16 5.07 -3.26
N PHE A 45 6.43 4.25 -2.24
CA PHE A 45 5.38 3.45 -1.60
C PHE A 45 4.27 4.33 -1.01
N ALA A 46 4.60 5.46 -0.40
CA ALA A 46 3.63 6.41 0.13
C ALA A 46 2.76 7.01 -0.99
N VAL A 47 3.36 7.35 -2.14
CA VAL A 47 2.63 7.84 -3.32
C VAL A 47 1.69 6.77 -3.87
N ILE A 48 2.19 5.54 -4.05
CA ILE A 48 1.37 4.42 -4.53
C ILE A 48 0.23 4.14 -3.55
N ALA A 49 0.51 4.04 -2.25
CA ALA A 49 -0.50 3.83 -1.23
C ALA A 49 -1.52 4.97 -1.19
N GLY A 50 -1.08 6.21 -1.37
CA GLY A 50 -1.96 7.38 -1.52
C GLY A 50 -2.85 7.27 -2.74
N PHE A 51 -2.30 6.91 -3.90
CA PHE A 51 -3.04 6.73 -5.14
C PHE A 51 -4.09 5.61 -5.03
N LEU A 52 -3.69 4.46 -4.50
CA LEU A 52 -4.60 3.34 -4.22
C LEU A 52 -5.65 3.72 -3.18
N ARG A 53 -5.31 4.52 -2.18
CA ARG A 53 -6.29 5.02 -1.21
C ARG A 53 -7.27 6.01 -1.81
N ILE A 54 -6.86 6.83 -2.76
CA ILE A 54 -7.78 7.71 -3.50
C ILE A 54 -8.68 6.89 -4.43
N LEU A 55 -8.13 5.85 -5.06
CA LEU A 55 -8.84 5.08 -6.08
C LEU A 55 -9.80 4.02 -5.49
N HIS A 56 -9.35 3.33 -4.43
CA HIS A 56 -10.04 2.19 -3.81
C HIS A 56 -10.37 2.40 -2.31
N GLY A 57 -9.98 3.52 -1.70
CA GLY A 57 -10.29 3.81 -0.31
C GLY A 57 -11.77 4.19 -0.09
N PRO A 58 -12.14 4.60 1.14
CA PRO A 58 -13.50 5.03 1.44
C PRO A 58 -13.82 6.28 0.60
N LYS A 59 -14.82 6.16 -0.30
CA LYS A 59 -15.17 7.11 -1.37
C LYS A 59 -14.30 7.09 -2.63
N GLY A 60 -13.55 6.01 -2.88
CA GLY A 60 -12.77 5.86 -4.10
C GLY A 60 -13.63 5.74 -5.36
N LEU A 61 -13.19 6.39 -6.46
CA LEU A 61 -13.94 6.48 -7.72
C LEU A 61 -14.12 5.12 -8.42
N LEU A 62 -13.18 4.18 -8.20
CA LEU A 62 -13.23 2.81 -8.74
C LEU A 62 -13.60 1.78 -7.65
N ARG A 63 -14.20 2.22 -6.55
CA ARG A 63 -14.74 1.27 -5.58
C ARG A 63 -15.99 0.64 -6.20
N ASP A 64 -15.86 -0.60 -6.67
CA ASP A 64 -16.99 -1.38 -7.16
C ASP A 64 -18.05 -1.46 -6.06
N LYS A 65 -19.18 -0.80 -6.30
CA LYS A 65 -20.35 -0.84 -5.42
C LYS A 65 -20.87 -2.26 -5.22
N GLU A 66 -20.54 -3.18 -6.12
CA GLU A 66 -20.91 -4.59 -6.05
C GLU A 66 -20.25 -5.31 -4.87
N LEU A 67 -18.98 -5.03 -4.56
CA LEU A 67 -18.31 -5.66 -3.42
C LEU A 67 -18.80 -5.12 -2.06
N ASP A 68 -19.15 -3.83 -2.01
CA ASP A 68 -19.80 -3.26 -0.83
C ASP A 68 -21.22 -3.81 -0.66
N ALA A 69 -21.96 -4.03 -1.76
CA ALA A 69 -23.31 -4.58 -1.75
C ALA A 69 -23.33 -6.03 -1.25
N GLU A 70 -22.41 -6.88 -1.69
CA GLU A 70 -22.31 -8.27 -1.19
C GLU A 70 -22.00 -8.31 0.31
N ALA A 71 -21.11 -7.44 0.80
CA ALA A 71 -20.79 -7.34 2.22
C ALA A 71 -21.99 -6.84 3.05
N GLU A 72 -22.76 -5.88 2.53
CA GLU A 72 -24.00 -5.42 3.17
C GLU A 72 -25.10 -6.49 3.16
N GLU A 73 -25.23 -7.26 2.07
CA GLU A 73 -26.17 -8.36 1.96
C GLU A 73 -25.84 -9.50 2.93
N LEU A 74 -24.56 -9.86 3.07
CA LEU A 74 -24.11 -10.85 4.05
C LEU A 74 -24.46 -10.42 5.47
N ARG A 75 -24.20 -9.17 5.84
CA ARG A 75 -24.57 -8.64 7.17
C ARG A 75 -26.07 -8.65 7.40
N ARG A 76 -26.87 -8.32 6.38
CA ARG A 76 -28.34 -8.38 6.48
C ARG A 76 -28.82 -9.80 6.70
N LYS A 77 -28.28 -10.78 5.96
CA LYS A 77 -28.62 -12.20 6.14
C LYS A 77 -28.28 -12.69 7.55
N GLU A 78 -27.08 -12.37 8.06
CA GLU A 78 -26.68 -12.74 9.42
C GLU A 78 -27.60 -12.11 10.49
N LEU A 79 -28.00 -10.85 10.32
CA LEU A 79 -28.93 -10.18 11.24
C LEU A 79 -30.34 -10.78 11.19
N ASP A 80 -30.81 -11.14 10.00
CA ASP A 80 -32.12 -11.77 9.80
C ASP A 80 -32.16 -13.18 10.38
N GLU A 81 -31.10 -13.97 10.21
CA GLU A 81 -30.95 -15.29 10.83
C GLU A 81 -30.94 -15.19 12.35
N LEU A 82 -30.12 -14.28 12.91
CA LEU A 82 -30.06 -14.03 14.34
C LEU A 82 -31.42 -13.60 14.92
N LYS A 83 -32.19 -12.80 14.17
CA LYS A 83 -33.55 -12.40 14.56
C LYS A 83 -34.50 -13.59 14.58
N ARG A 84 -34.45 -14.48 13.58
CA ARG A 84 -35.27 -15.71 13.53
C ARG A 84 -34.93 -16.68 14.66
N GLU A 85 -33.66 -16.78 15.04
CA GLU A 85 -33.23 -17.61 16.18
C GLU A 85 -33.69 -17.01 17.52
N TYR A 86 -33.67 -15.69 17.65
CA TYR A 86 -34.25 -15.02 18.82
C TYR A 86 -35.77 -15.21 18.91
N GLU A 87 -36.50 -15.07 17.79
CA GLU A 87 -37.95 -15.29 17.73
C GLU A 87 -38.34 -16.74 18.00
N ARG A 88 -37.49 -17.72 17.66
CA ARG A 88 -37.64 -19.14 18.04
C ARG A 88 -37.40 -19.41 19.54
N GLY A 89 -36.83 -18.45 20.27
CA GLY A 89 -36.49 -18.61 21.68
C GLY A 89 -35.17 -19.34 21.93
N ASP A 90 -34.37 -19.59 20.89
CA ASP A 90 -33.05 -20.24 21.00
C ASP A 90 -32.02 -19.33 21.69
N TRP A 91 -32.29 -18.01 21.73
CA TRP A 91 -31.41 -17.01 22.32
C TRP A 91 -32.11 -16.21 23.40
N SER A 92 -31.43 -16.01 24.53
CA SER A 92 -31.87 -15.00 25.51
C SER A 92 -31.66 -13.58 24.97
N GLU A 93 -32.51 -12.64 25.39
CA GLU A 93 -32.45 -11.23 24.97
C GLU A 93 -31.06 -10.60 25.16
N ARG A 94 -30.37 -10.94 26.25
CA ARG A 94 -29.00 -10.44 26.51
C ARG A 94 -27.95 -11.01 25.55
N GLN A 95 -28.13 -12.23 25.06
CA GLN A 95 -27.23 -12.83 24.08
C GLN A 95 -27.50 -12.26 22.69
N TYR A 96 -28.77 -12.12 22.30
CA TYR A 96 -29.19 -11.46 21.07
C TYR A 96 -28.62 -10.04 20.94
N LEU A 97 -28.80 -9.20 21.97
CA LEU A 97 -28.31 -7.80 21.97
C LEU A 97 -26.78 -7.70 21.96
N ARG A 98 -26.05 -8.71 22.44
CA ARG A 98 -24.59 -8.75 22.35
C ARG A 98 -24.12 -9.17 20.96
N HIS A 99 -24.75 -10.17 20.36
CA HIS A 99 -24.41 -10.64 19.03
C HIS A 99 -24.74 -9.59 17.96
N LYS A 100 -25.94 -8.99 18.02
CA LYS A 100 -26.36 -7.93 17.11
C LYS A 100 -25.37 -6.77 17.08
N ARG A 101 -24.94 -6.29 18.26
CA ARG A 101 -23.94 -5.20 18.37
C ARG A 101 -22.56 -5.58 17.81
N ARG A 102 -22.22 -6.87 17.76
CA ARG A 102 -20.97 -7.35 17.18
C ARG A 102 -21.03 -7.31 15.66
N ILE A 103 -22.14 -7.74 15.08
CA ILE A 103 -22.39 -7.76 13.62
C ILE A 103 -22.53 -6.33 13.08
N GLU A 104 -23.17 -5.42 13.82
CA GLU A 104 -23.29 -4.00 13.43
C GLU A 104 -21.95 -3.24 13.49
N ARG A 105 -20.97 -3.73 14.26
CA ARG A 105 -19.67 -3.08 14.46
C ARG A 105 -18.54 -3.69 13.60
N SER A 106 -18.78 -4.83 12.94
CA SER A 106 -17.87 -5.41 11.93
C SER A 106 -18.12 -4.81 10.55
#